data_AF-A0A832B5D0-F1
#
_entry.id   AF-A0A832B5D0-F1
#
_cell.length_a   1.000
_cell.length_b   1.000
_cell.length_c   1.000
_cell.angle_alpha   90.00
_cell.angle_beta   90.00
_cell.angle_gamma   90.00
#
_symmetry.space_group_name_H-M   'P 1'
#
loop_
_entity.id
_entity.type
_entity.pdbx_description
1 polymer ?
#
loop_
_entity_poly.entity_id
_entity_poly.type
_entity_poly.pdbx_seq_one_letter_code
_entity_poly.pdbx_strand_id
1 'polypeptide(L)'
;MARTFTDPVTGDALSLGEHVAWRAQGIFRRWSTMILIQVVCVAWLALGSASARNWWNYSWSDLAIIVENVTMLALFSQTRRDAVVMRETREMARRQADILTHLEALLDHHGIEV
;
A
#
# COMPACT_ATOMS: atom_id res chain seq x y z
N MET A 1 8.76 16.11 16.66
CA MET A 1 8.99 15.53 15.31
C MET A 1 8.24 14.22 15.22
N ALA A 2 7.19 14.14 14.39
CA ALA A 2 6.49 12.87 14.16
C ALA A 2 7.47 11.90 13.48
N ARG A 3 7.57 10.66 13.96
CA ARG A 3 8.38 9.62 13.30
C ARG A 3 7.76 9.35 11.93
N THR A 4 8.37 9.86 10.87
CA THR A 4 8.08 9.48 9.49
C THR A 4 8.73 8.12 9.23
N PHE A 5 7.92 7.10 9.01
CA PHE A 5 8.41 5.83 8.48
C PHE A 5 8.63 6.02 6.97
N THR A 6 9.63 5.37 6.39
CA THR A 6 9.95 5.54 4.96
C THR A 6 9.82 4.20 4.27
N ASP A 7 9.13 4.17 3.13
CA ASP A 7 9.04 2.96 2.31
C ASP A 7 10.43 2.65 1.73
N PRO A 8 10.98 1.44 1.94
CA PRO A 8 12.30 1.09 1.43
C PRO A 8 12.36 0.86 -0.09
N VAL A 9 11.21 0.71 -0.75
CA VAL A 9 11.09 0.49 -2.20
C VAL A 9 10.83 1.80 -2.93
N THR A 10 9.88 2.62 -2.46
CA THR A 10 9.52 3.87 -3.16
C THR A 10 10.17 5.11 -2.56
N GLY A 11 10.65 5.06 -1.32
CA GLY A 11 11.19 6.22 -0.61
C GLY A 11 10.13 7.14 0.01
N ASP A 12 8.84 6.80 -0.11
CA ASP A 12 7.75 7.65 0.35
C ASP A 12 7.59 7.65 1.87
N ALA A 13 7.06 8.75 2.41
CA ALA A 13 6.69 8.82 3.82
C ALA A 13 5.45 7.94 4.08
N LEU A 14 5.63 6.88 4.86
CA LEU A 14 4.58 5.97 5.31
C LEU A 14 3.95 6.49 6.61
N SER A 15 2.64 6.33 6.69
CA SER A 15 1.91 6.43 7.94
C SER A 15 2.23 5.23 8.84
N LEU A 16 1.98 5.35 10.14
CA LEU A 16 2.20 4.26 11.08
C LEU A 16 1.39 3.00 10.71
N GLY A 17 0.15 3.17 10.23
CA GLY A 17 -0.71 2.07 9.79
C GLY A 17 -0.14 1.32 8.59
N GLU A 18 0.37 2.04 7.60
CA GLU A 18 0.99 1.40 6.42
C GLU A 18 2.31 0.75 6.75
N HIS A 19 3.12 1.34 7.63
CA HIS A 19 4.37 0.74 8.08
C HIS A 19 4.11 -0.61 8.79
N VAL A 20 3.06 -0.67 9.61
CA VAL A 20 2.62 -1.92 10.26
C VAL A 20 2.08 -2.91 9.23
N ALA A 21 1.23 -2.46 8.30
CA ALA A 21 0.69 -3.31 7.24
C ALA A 21 1.81 -3.90 6.36
N TRP A 22 2.80 -3.08 5.98
CA TRP A 22 3.94 -3.49 5.18
C TRP A 22 4.81 -4.52 5.92
N ARG A 23 5.11 -4.29 7.20
CA ARG A 23 5.84 -5.28 8.00
C ARG A 23 5.07 -6.58 8.18
N ALA A 24 3.77 -6.50 8.43
CA ALA A 24 2.92 -7.69 8.54
C ALA A 24 2.92 -8.48 7.22
N GLN A 25 2.69 -7.81 6.09
CA GLN A 25 2.76 -8.44 4.77
C GLN A 25 4.14 -9.05 4.48
N GLY A 26 5.22 -8.37 4.87
CA GLY A 26 6.59 -8.89 4.72
C GLY A 26 6.83 -10.18 5.51
N ILE A 27 6.21 -10.33 6.67
CA ILE A 27 6.27 -11.56 7.48
C ILE A 27 5.44 -12.67 6.83
N PHE A 28 4.20 -12.38 6.41
CA PHE A 28 3.30 -13.37 5.81
C PHE A 28 3.70 -13.79 4.40
N ARG A 29 4.42 -12.94 3.64
CA ARG A 29 4.96 -13.28 2.31
C ARG A 29 6.10 -14.31 2.34
N ARG A 30 6.70 -14.58 3.49
CA ARG A 30 7.74 -15.59 3.61
C ARG A 30 7.10 -16.98 3.62
N TRP A 31 7.48 -17.82 2.67
CA TRP A 31 7.07 -19.22 2.61
C TRP A 31 7.28 -19.96 3.94
N SER A 32 8.37 -19.64 4.67
CA SER A 32 8.63 -20.20 6.00
C SER A 32 7.51 -19.93 7.01
N THR A 33 6.86 -18.76 6.95
CA THR A 33 5.76 -18.40 7.84
C THR A 33 4.51 -19.22 7.53
N MET A 34 4.16 -19.37 6.25
CA MET A 34 3.05 -20.23 5.83
C MET A 34 3.29 -21.69 6.24
N ILE A 35 4.49 -22.21 5.98
CA ILE A 35 4.84 -23.59 6.31
C ILE A 35 4.78 -23.80 7.83
N LEU A 36 5.32 -22.88 8.62
CA LEU A 36 5.29 -22.96 10.09
C LEU A 36 3.85 -22.97 10.61
N ILE A 37 3.00 -22.08 10.11
CA ILE A 37 1.57 -22.03 10.46
C ILE A 37 0.89 -23.35 10.11
N GLN A 38 1.17 -23.91 8.93
CA GLN A 38 0.57 -25.16 8.48
C GLN A 38 0.99 -26.33 9.37
N VAL A 39 2.27 -26.42 9.74
CA VAL A 39 2.79 -27.47 10.64
C VAL A 39 2.16 -27.35 12.03
N VAL A 40 2.11 -26.15 12.59
CA VAL A 40 1.46 -25.90 13.89
C VAL A 40 -0.02 -26.28 13.85
N CYS A 41 -0.71 -25.92 12.76
CA CYS A 41 -2.12 -26.26 12.53
C CYS A 41 -2.33 -27.79 12.54
N VAL A 42 -1.55 -28.52 11.75
CA VAL A 42 -1.66 -29.99 11.65
C VAL A 42 -1.34 -30.65 13.00
N ALA A 43 -0.29 -30.20 13.68
CA ALA A 43 0.07 -30.71 15.00
C ALA A 43 -1.02 -30.44 16.05
N TRP A 44 -1.61 -29.24 16.05
CA TRP A 44 -2.68 -28.86 16.97
C TRP A 44 -3.97 -29.64 16.72
N LEU A 45 -4.37 -29.80 15.47
CA LEU A 45 -5.57 -30.55 15.09
C LEU A 45 -5.42 -32.05 15.35
N ALA A 46 -4.20 -32.59 15.26
CA ALA A 46 -3.91 -33.98 15.61
C ALA A 46 -4.13 -34.30 17.10
N LEU A 47 -4.12 -33.29 17.98
CA LEU A 47 -4.40 -33.46 19.43
C LEU A 47 -5.90 -33.61 19.75
N GLY A 48 -6.79 -33.50 18.74
CA GLY A 48 -8.00 -34.33 18.67
C GLY A 48 -9.29 -33.85 19.35
N SER A 49 -9.33 -32.72 20.06
CA SER A 49 -10.61 -32.27 20.67
C SER A 49 -11.51 -31.50 19.68
N ALA A 50 -12.82 -31.77 19.69
CA ALA A 50 -13.79 -31.02 18.89
C ALA A 50 -13.80 -29.52 19.27
N SER A 51 -13.59 -29.22 20.55
CA SER A 51 -13.46 -27.84 21.04
C SER A 51 -12.25 -27.12 20.43
N ALA A 52 -11.09 -27.78 20.33
CA ALA A 52 -9.89 -27.20 19.71
C ALA A 52 -10.10 -26.85 18.23
N ARG A 53 -10.87 -27.67 17.49
CA ARG A 53 -11.23 -27.40 16.08
C ARG A 53 -12.11 -26.17 15.93
N ASN A 54 -13.10 -26.03 16.80
CA ASN A 54 -13.99 -24.87 16.80
C ASN A 54 -13.24 -23.59 17.16
N TRP A 55 -12.44 -23.61 18.23
CA TRP A 55 -11.60 -22.47 18.61
C TRP A 55 -10.65 -22.05 17.51
N TRP A 56 -10.00 -23.00 16.85
CA TRP A 56 -9.13 -22.71 15.72
C TRP A 56 -9.87 -22.01 14.58
N ASN A 57 -11.04 -22.50 14.18
CA ASN A 57 -11.85 -21.86 13.14
C ASN A 57 -12.27 -20.43 13.53
N TYR A 58 -12.68 -20.20 14.78
CA TYR A 58 -13.04 -18.86 15.24
C TYR A 58 -11.84 -17.92 15.24
N SER A 59 -10.68 -18.35 15.75
CA SER A 59 -9.47 -17.54 15.79
C SER A 59 -8.97 -17.17 14.39
N TRP A 60 -9.05 -18.08 13.42
CA TRP A 60 -8.68 -17.78 12.04
C TRP A 60 -9.66 -16.86 11.34
N SER A 61 -10.95 -17.01 11.61
CA SER A 61 -11.98 -16.12 11.07
C SER A 61 -11.79 -14.69 11.59
N ASP A 62 -11.52 -14.54 12.89
CA ASP A 62 -11.27 -13.23 13.49
C ASP A 62 -9.95 -12.60 12.99
N LEU A 63 -8.88 -13.40 12.88
CA LEU A 63 -7.62 -12.95 12.30
C LEU A 63 -7.78 -12.50 10.85
N ALA A 64 -8.60 -13.19 10.06
CA ALA A 64 -8.90 -12.79 8.68
C ALA A 64 -9.60 -11.42 8.64
N ILE A 65 -10.58 -11.17 9.51
CA ILE A 65 -11.27 -9.88 9.63
C ILE A 65 -10.29 -8.77 10.03
N ILE A 66 -9.38 -9.04 10.98
CA ILE A 66 -8.36 -8.05 11.40
C ILE A 66 -7.44 -7.71 10.23
N VAL A 67 -6.93 -8.71 9.51
CA VAL A 67 -6.05 -8.50 8.35
C VAL A 67 -6.79 -7.72 7.26
N GLU A 68 -8.03 -8.08 6.96
CA GLU A 68 -8.88 -7.37 6.00
C GLU A 68 -8.99 -5.88 6.36
N ASN A 69 -9.34 -5.55 7.60
CA ASN A 69 -9.44 -4.15 8.06
C ASN A 69 -8.11 -3.39 7.96
N VAL A 70 -7.00 -4.02 8.34
CA VAL A 70 -5.66 -3.40 8.24
C VAL A 70 -5.30 -3.14 6.77
N THR A 71 -5.54 -4.10 5.88
CA THR A 71 -5.29 -3.93 4.45
C THR A 71 -6.21 -2.88 3.82
N MET A 72 -7.48 -2.82 4.23
CA MET A 72 -8.43 -1.81 3.76
C MET A 72 -8.00 -0.41 4.18
N LEU A 73 -7.56 -0.22 5.43
CA LEU A 73 -7.03 1.07 5.91
C LEU A 73 -5.78 1.52 5.14
N ALA A 74 -4.86 0.59 4.87
CA ALA A 74 -3.68 0.87 4.06
C ALA A 74 -4.06 1.28 2.63
N LEU A 75 -5.00 0.55 2.00
CA LEU A 75 -5.49 0.84 0.66
C LEU A 75 -6.16 2.22 0.57
N PHE A 76 -6.99 2.59 1.55
CA PHE A 76 -7.64 3.90 1.59
C PHE A 76 -6.62 5.04 1.72
N SER A 77 -5.62 4.86 2.59
CA SER A 77 -4.54 5.85 2.77
C SER A 77 -3.73 6.04 1.48
N GLN A 78 -3.39 4.94 0.81
CA GLN A 78 -2.69 4.96 -0.47
C GLN A 78 -3.53 5.64 -1.57
N THR A 79 -4.79 5.23 -1.73
CA THR A 79 -5.73 5.79 -2.73
C THR A 79 -5.89 7.30 -2.55
N ARG A 80 -5.95 7.78 -1.31
CA ARG A 80 -6.04 9.22 -1.02
C ARG A 80 -4.81 9.97 -1.48
N ARG A 81 -3.62 9.40 -1.29
CA ARG A 81 -2.35 9.99 -1.76
C ARG A 81 -2.27 10.02 -3.27
N ASP A 82 -2.59 8.90 -3.93
CA ASP A 82 -2.59 8.80 -5.38
C ASP A 82 -3.55 9.83 -6.01
N ALA A 83 -4.72 10.03 -5.40
CA ALA A 83 -5.67 11.04 -5.85
C ALA A 83 -5.13 12.48 -5.75
N VAL A 84 -4.30 12.79 -4.76
CA VAL A 84 -3.65 14.10 -4.63
C VAL A 84 -2.56 14.27 -5.68
N VAL A 85 -1.65 13.30 -5.78
CA VAL A 85 -0.55 13.32 -6.77
C VAL A 85 -1.13 13.45 -8.18
N MET A 86 -2.18 12.71 -8.51
CA MET A 86 -2.81 12.77 -9.83
C MET A 86 -3.44 14.13 -10.14
N ARG A 87 -3.90 14.89 -9.14
CA ARG A 87 -4.36 16.27 -9.33
C ARG A 87 -3.19 17.20 -9.63
N GLU A 88 -2.11 17.10 -8.86
CA GLU A 88 -0.90 17.89 -9.07
C GLU A 88 -0.27 17.61 -10.43
N THR A 89 -0.23 16.33 -10.85
CA THR A 89 0.31 15.95 -12.18
C THR A 89 -0.52 16.57 -13.30
N ARG A 90 -1.86 16.61 -13.16
CA ARG A 90 -2.75 17.27 -14.13
C ARG A 90 -2.53 18.78 -14.18
N GLU A 91 -2.32 19.41 -13.03
CA GLU A 91 -2.00 20.85 -12.98
C GLU A 91 -0.65 21.16 -13.63
N MET A 92 0.38 20.34 -13.38
CA MET A 92 1.69 20.47 -14.02
C MET A 92 1.59 20.29 -15.54
N ALA A 93 0.83 19.30 -16.02
CA ALA A 93 0.61 19.09 -17.44
C ALA A 93 -0.07 20.30 -18.11
N ARG A 94 -1.04 20.93 -17.44
CA ARG A 94 -1.67 22.17 -17.92
C ARG A 94 -0.67 23.33 -18.00
N ARG A 95 0.14 23.54 -16.95
CA ARG A 95 1.18 24.57 -16.96
C ARG A 95 2.21 24.36 -18.06
N GLN A 96 2.60 23.11 -18.32
CA GLN A 96 3.50 22.79 -19.43
C GLN A 96 2.88 23.11 -20.79
N ALA A 97 1.59 22.78 -20.99
CA ALA A 97 0.88 23.14 -22.22
C ALA A 97 0.78 24.66 -22.40
N ASP A 98 0.49 25.41 -21.34
CA ASP A 98 0.44 26.87 -21.37
C ASP A 98 1.81 27.49 -21.69
N ILE A 99 2.89 26.96 -21.10
CA ILE A 99 4.27 27.41 -21.36
C ILE A 99 4.65 27.14 -22.82
N LEU A 100 4.32 25.96 -23.35
CA LEU A 100 4.58 25.62 -24.76
C LEU A 100 3.82 26.56 -25.69
N THR A 101 2.55 26.81 -25.42
CA THR A 101 1.73 27.75 -26.20
C THR A 101 2.31 29.17 -26.15
N HIS A 102 2.80 29.61 -25.00
CA HIS A 102 3.48 30.91 -24.87
C HIS A 102 4.80 30.97 -25.62
N LEU A 103 5.57 29.88 -25.61
CA LEU A 103 6.83 29.77 -26.34
C LEU A 103 6.61 29.80 -27.85
N GLU A 104 5.61 29.07 -28.36
CA GLU A 104 5.20 29.12 -29.78
C GLU A 104 4.80 30.54 -30.19
N ALA A 105 3.96 31.21 -29.40
CA ALA A 105 3.57 32.59 -29.67
C ALA A 105 4.76 33.58 -29.67
N LEU A 106 5.73 33.37 -28.78
CA LEU A 106 6.95 34.18 -28.74
C LEU A 106 7.87 33.92 -29.94
N LEU A 107 7.99 32.67 -30.37
CA LEU A 107 8.79 32.27 -31.54
C LEU A 107 8.20 32.85 -32.83
N ASP A 108 6.88 32.76 -33.00
CA ASP A 108 6.15 33.37 -34.11
C ASP A 108 6.34 34.89 -34.14
N HIS A 109 6.25 35.56 -32.98
CA HIS A 109 6.47 37.00 -32.89
C HIS A 109 7.91 37.41 -33.29
N HIS A 110 8.90 36.55 -33.07
CA HIS A 110 10.30 36.84 -33.39
C HIS A 110 10.73 36.34 -34.78
N GLY A 111 9.81 35.77 -35.56
CA GLY A 111 10.07 35.29 -36.93
C GLY A 111 11.07 34.13 -36.98
N ILE A 112 11.18 33.35 -35.91
CA ILE A 112 12.04 32.18 -35.84
C ILE A 112 11.16 30.96 -36.14
N GLU A 113 11.20 30.48 -37.39
CA GLU A 113 10.53 29.22 -37.77
C GLU A 113 11.21 28.03 -37.06
N VAL A 114 10.40 27.20 -36.41
CA VAL A 114 10.81 25.90 -35.80
C VAL A 114 10.72 24.79 -36.83
#